data_AF-J9AK77-F1
#
_entry.id   AF-J9AK77-F1
#
_cell.length_a   1.000
_cell.length_b   1.000
_cell.length_c   1.000
_cell.angle_alpha   90.00
_cell.angle_beta   90.00
_cell.angle_gamma   90.00
#
_symmetry.space_group_name_H-M   'P 1'
#
loop_
_entity.id
_entity.type
_entity.pdbx_description
1 polymer ?
#
loop_
_entity_poly.entity_id
_entity_poly.type
_entity_poly.pdbx_seq_one_letter_code
_entity_poly.pdbx_strand_id
1 'polypeptide(L)' 'KGYGSMVACDDPECRYEWFHYGCVNVIEKPKGKWYCSECAPKHSGSEMTAISKT' A
#
# COMPACT_ATOMS: atom_id res chain seq x y z
N LYS A 1 17.22 -14.76 5.41
CA LYS A 1 16.51 -15.03 6.68
C LYS A 1 15.05 -14.62 6.49
N GLY A 2 14.16 -15.56 6.11
CA GLY A 2 12.73 -15.46 6.45
C GLY A 2 12.58 -15.75 7.95
N TYR A 3 11.60 -15.25 8.72
CA TYR A 3 10.15 -15.20 8.49
C TYR A 3 9.59 -13.91 9.14
N GLY A 4 9.99 -12.74 8.63
CA GLY A 4 9.64 -11.45 9.23
C GLY A 4 8.17 -11.10 9.05
N SER A 5 7.63 -10.28 9.95
CA SER A 5 6.26 -9.77 9.92
C SER A 5 5.87 -9.30 8.51
N MET A 6 4.66 -9.64 8.09
CA MET A 6 4.10 -9.28 6.79
C MET A 6 2.86 -8.40 6.96
N VAL A 7 2.71 -7.43 6.08
CA VAL A 7 1.54 -6.54 6.00
C VAL A 7 0.82 -6.80 4.69
N ALA A 8 -0.50 -6.85 4.74
CA ALA A 8 -1.34 -6.94 3.55
C ALA A 8 -1.74 -5.53 3.08
N CYS A 9 -1.66 -5.27 1.78
CA CYS A 9 -2.24 -4.09 1.17
C CYS A 9 -3.76 -4.21 1.18
N ASP A 10 -4.43 -3.19 1.70
CA ASP A 10 -5.90 -3.16 1.80
C ASP A 10 -6.61 -2.82 0.47
N ASP A 11 -5.86 -2.54 -0.60
CA ASP A 11 -6.41 -2.29 -1.93
C ASP A 11 -6.78 -3.62 -2.60
N PRO A 12 -8.06 -3.86 -2.94
CA PRO A 12 -8.53 -5.13 -3.48
C PRO A 12 -8.01 -5.42 -4.89
N GLU A 13 -7.48 -4.42 -5.58
CA GLU A 13 -6.87 -4.54 -6.91
C GLU A 13 -5.33 -4.60 -6.85
N CYS A 14 -4.75 -4.73 -5.65
CA CYS A 14 -3.31 -4.81 -5.48
C CYS A 14 -2.77 -6.12 -6.05
N ARG A 15 -1.83 -6.05 -7.00
CA ARG A 15 -1.22 -7.24 -7.62
C ARG A 15 -0.45 -8.13 -6.65
N TYR A 16 0.18 -7.53 -5.64
CA TYR A 16 1.16 -8.23 -4.79
C TYR A 16 0.57 -8.67 -3.46
N GLU A 17 -0.41 -7.92 -2.94
CA GLU A 17 -1.16 -8.15 -1.69
C GLU A 17 -0.33 -8.21 -0.41
N TRP A 18 0.81 -8.90 -0.35
CA TRP A 18 1.59 -9.16 0.86
C TRP A 18 3.02 -8.64 0.76
N PHE A 19 3.46 -7.92 1.79
CA PHE A 19 4.77 -7.28 1.84
C PHE A 19 5.47 -7.54 3.16
N HIS A 20 6.80 -7.72 3.14
CA HIS A 20 7.59 -7.80 4.36
C HIS A 20 7.75 -6.43 5.01
N TYR A 21 7.61 -6.35 6.32
CA TYR A 21 7.74 -5.12 7.11
C TYR A 21 9.01 -4.32 6.77
N GLY A 22 10.16 -4.99 6.74
CA GLY A 22 11.45 -4.36 6.42
C GLY A 22 11.58 -3.88 4.96
N CYS A 23 10.84 -4.46 4.02
CA CYS A 23 10.87 -4.03 2.61
C CYS A 23 10.06 -2.76 2.38
N VAL A 24 9.00 -2.56 3.18
CA VAL A 24 8.08 -1.42 3.04
C VAL A 24 8.16 -0.43 4.20
N ASN A 25 9.23 -0.50 5.01
CA ASN A 25 9.47 0.37 6.17
C ASN A 25 8.30 0.38 7.19
N VAL A 26 7.58 -0.74 7.30
CA VAL A 26 6.56 -0.94 8.33
C VAL A 26 7.26 -1.48 9.56
N ILE A 27 7.22 -0.71 10.64
CA ILE A 27 7.90 -1.07 11.90
C ILE A 27 6.92 -1.79 12.84
N GLU A 28 5.67 -1.33 12.89
CA GLU A 28 4.60 -1.90 13.71
C GLU A 28 3.36 -2.20 12.87
N LYS A 29 2.44 -3.02 13.41
CA LYS A 29 1.16 -3.29 12.74
C LYS A 29 0.40 -1.97 12.57
N PRO A 30 0.03 -1.59 11.34
CA PRO A 30 -0.75 -0.38 11.12
C PRO A 30 -2.10 -0.51 11.85
N LYS A 31 -2.49 0.55 12.56
CA LYS A 31 -3.75 0.60 13.31
C LYS A 31 -4.99 0.79 12.41
N GLY A 32 -4.78 0.96 11.11
CA GLY A 32 -5.82 1.17 10.11
C GLY A 32 -5.41 0.59 8.76
N LYS A 33 -6.07 1.07 7.70
CA LYS A 33 -5.82 0.64 6.33
C LYS A 33 -4.40 0.97 5.92
N TRP A 34 -3.69 0.00 5.38
CA TRP A 34 -2.35 0.19 4.85
C TRP A 34 -2.33 -0.11 3.36
N TYR A 35 -1.71 0.81 2.61
CA TYR A 35 -1.57 0.69 1.17
C TYR A 35 -0.09 0.68 0.81
N CYS A 36 0.30 -0.21 -0.09
CA CYS A 36 1.65 -0.23 -0.62
C CYS A 36 1.92 1.06 -1.44
N SER A 37 3.18 1.32 -1.78
CA SER A 37 3.58 2.54 -2.51
C SER A 37 2.88 2.72 -3.85
N GLU A 38 2.38 1.65 -4.47
CA GLU A 38 1.61 1.72 -5.73
C GLU A 38 0.12 2.01 -5.51
N CYS A 39 -0.45 1.57 -4.39
CA CYS A 39 -1.87 1.76 -4.09
C CYS A 39 -2.11 3.03 -3.25
N ALA A 40 -1.13 3.48 -2.47
CA ALA A 40 -1.25 4.67 -1.63
C ALA A 40 -1.69 5.93 -2.41
N PRO A 41 -1.19 6.22 -3.64
CA PRO A 41 -1.64 7.36 -4.43
C PRO A 41 -3.13 7.30 -4.83
N LYS A 42 -3.70 6.11 -4.97
CA LYS A 42 -5.13 5.92 -5.30
C LYS A 42 -6.04 6.22 -4.11
N HIS A 43 -5.52 6.03 -2.89
CA HIS A 43 -6.26 6.17 -1.63
C HIS A 43 -5.89 7.42 -0.82
N SER A 44 -4.83 8.14 -1.21
CA SER A 44 -4.50 9.44 -0.64
C SER A 44 -5.48 10.48 -1.17
N GLY A 45 -6.49 10.80 -0.36
CA GLY A 45 -7.58 11.74 -0.69
C GLY A 45 -7.12 13.18 -0.94
N SER A 46 -6.45 13.42 -2.07
CA SER A 46 -6.40 14.71 -2.74
C SER A 46 -6.59 14.44 -4.23
N GLU A 47 -7.85 14.54 -4.63
CA GLU A 47 -8.30 14.63 -6.02
C GLU A 47 -7.46 15.66 -6.77
N MET A 48 -6.48 15.18 -7.52
CA MET A 48 -6.02 15.87 -8.72
C MET A 48 -6.87 15.34 -9.87
N THR A 49 -7.96 16.05 -10.14
CA THR A 49 -8.54 16.13 -11.47
C THR A 49 -7.46 16.61 -12.43
N ALA A 50 -6.62 15.69 -12.92
CA ALA A 50 -5.80 15.90 -14.09
C ALA A 50 -6.44 15.12 -15.23
N ILE A 51 -7.45 15.79 -15.79
CA ILE A 51 -7.76 15.85 -17.21
C ILE A 51 -7.62 14.55 -18.02
N SER A 52 -8.76 14.12 -18.54
CA SER A 52 -8.90 13.34 -19.76
C SER A 52 -7.76 13.56 -20.75
N LYS A 53 -6.98 12.51 -21.03
CA LYS A 53 -6.20 12.31 -22.25
C LYS A 53 -6.16 10.80 -22.45
N THR A 54 -6.92 10.18 -23.35
CA THR A 54 -7.52 10.57 -24.63
C THR A 54 -8.86 9.86 -24.79
#